data_AF-A0A3D1B7E9-F1
#
_entry.id   AF-A0A3D1B7E9-F1
#
_cell.length_a   1.000
_cell.length_b   1.000
_cell.length_c   1.000
_cell.angle_alpha   90.00
_cell.angle_beta   90.00
_cell.angle_gamma   90.00
#
_symmetry.space_group_name_H-M   'P 1'
#
loop_
_entity.id
_entity.type
_entity.pdbx_description
1 polymer ?
#
loop_
_entity_poly.entity_id
_entity_poly.type
_entity_poly.pdbx_seq_one_letter_code
_entity_poly.pdbx_strand_id
1 'polypeptide(L)'
;YGHMDYGKKDPSLGWRFTDAWFSMAGAGDKGLPNGLPVDEWGIRVEDCHPVGSSVARGGATNGPAAVYATQKYVDWMREYAPREAQGMTFSESGPVPAQGNIAQQIFWYTAFTADMTKPGLPVVNEDGTPKWRMAPSPKGPYWEEGMKLGYQDAGSWTFLNSTPEERRLAAWLYAQFTVAKTVSLKKTLVGLTPIRESDIKSEAMTEAAPKLGGLVEFYRSPARVQWTPTGTNVPDYPR
;
A
#
# COMPACT_ATOMS: atom_id res chain seq x y z
N TYR A 1 16.62 -14.60 -3.94
CA TYR A 1 15.73 -14.68 -2.77
C TYR A 1 14.29 -14.75 -3.26
N GLY A 2 13.51 -15.67 -2.69
CA GLY A 2 12.11 -15.87 -3.08
C GLY A 2 11.18 -14.77 -2.60
N HIS A 3 11.59 -14.00 -1.59
CA HIS A 3 10.77 -13.00 -0.93
C HIS A 3 11.58 -11.77 -0.55
N MET A 4 10.91 -10.63 -0.36
CA MET A 4 11.41 -9.45 0.31
C MET A 4 10.31 -8.83 1.15
N ASP A 5 10.66 -8.54 2.40
CA ASP A 5 9.92 -7.76 3.38
C ASP A 5 10.94 -7.24 4.41
N TYR A 6 10.52 -6.64 5.52
CA TYR A 6 11.43 -6.01 6.48
C TYR A 6 11.03 -6.28 7.93
N GLY A 7 12.02 -6.50 8.80
CA GLY A 7 11.77 -7.00 10.15
C GLY A 7 12.25 -6.12 11.31
N LYS A 8 12.84 -4.94 11.04
CA LYS A 8 13.29 -4.07 12.12
C LYS A 8 12.09 -3.58 12.92
N LYS A 9 12.22 -3.58 14.25
CA LYS A 9 11.25 -2.96 15.14
C LYS A 9 11.29 -1.45 14.94
N ASP A 10 10.35 -0.95 14.15
CA ASP A 10 10.13 0.43 13.72
C ASP A 10 8.61 0.62 13.56
N PRO A 11 8.04 1.85 13.59
CA PRO A 11 6.61 2.06 13.32
C PRO A 11 6.16 1.44 11.98
N SER A 12 6.98 1.62 10.94
CA SER A 12 7.56 0.52 10.16
C SER A 12 6.81 -0.80 10.07
N LEU A 13 6.98 -1.58 11.11
CA LEU A 13 6.56 -2.97 11.14
C LEU A 13 5.10 -3.09 11.57
N GLY A 14 4.58 -2.14 12.36
CA GLY A 14 3.20 -2.17 12.85
C GLY A 14 2.17 -2.07 11.71
N TRP A 15 2.20 -0.97 10.97
CA TRP A 15 1.38 -0.76 9.77
C TRP A 15 1.61 -1.83 8.70
N ARG A 16 2.79 -2.49 8.63
CA ARG A 16 3.02 -3.62 7.73
C ARG A 16 2.08 -4.78 7.99
N PHE A 17 1.72 -5.02 9.24
CA PHE A 17 0.75 -6.06 9.57
C PHE A 17 -0.67 -5.58 9.32
N THR A 18 -1.05 -4.45 9.91
CA THR A 18 -2.44 -3.98 9.92
C THR A 18 -2.91 -3.50 8.54
N ASP A 19 -2.07 -2.84 7.75
CA ASP A 19 -2.43 -2.37 6.40
C ASP A 19 -2.27 -3.44 5.30
N ALA A 20 -1.43 -4.46 5.52
CA ALA A 20 -1.10 -5.45 4.50
C ALA A 20 -1.41 -6.89 4.92
N TRP A 21 -0.59 -7.48 5.79
CA TRP A 21 -0.64 -8.92 6.05
C TRP A 21 -1.99 -9.37 6.62
N PHE A 22 -2.63 -8.56 7.45
CA PHE A 22 -3.94 -8.86 8.04
C PHE A 22 -5.07 -8.81 7.02
N SER A 23 -5.09 -7.77 6.16
CA SER A 23 -6.08 -7.66 5.09
C SER A 23 -5.97 -8.80 4.08
N MET A 24 -4.75 -9.14 3.65
CA MET A 24 -4.51 -10.28 2.76
C MET A 24 -4.90 -11.61 3.42
N ALA A 25 -4.71 -11.77 4.73
CA ALA A 25 -5.09 -12.98 5.44
C ALA A 25 -6.60 -13.13 5.66
N GLY A 26 -7.36 -12.02 5.65
CA GLY A 26 -8.79 -11.98 5.95
C GLY A 26 -9.11 -11.70 7.42
N ALA A 27 -8.41 -10.76 8.06
CA ALA A 27 -8.59 -10.44 9.48
C ALA A 27 -9.73 -9.44 9.80
N GLY A 28 -10.54 -9.07 8.82
CA GLY A 28 -11.66 -8.14 8.97
C GLY A 28 -12.95 -8.67 8.34
N ASP A 29 -14.06 -8.00 8.61
CA ASP A 29 -15.36 -8.34 8.06
C ASP A 29 -15.53 -7.88 6.61
N LYS A 30 -16.59 -8.35 5.95
CA LYS A 30 -16.95 -7.90 4.59
C LYS A 30 -17.44 -6.46 4.62
N GLY A 31 -17.12 -5.72 3.57
CA GLY A 31 -17.48 -4.31 3.43
C GLY A 31 -16.33 -3.49 2.87
N LEU A 32 -16.68 -2.49 2.08
CA LEU A 32 -15.75 -1.47 1.57
C LEU A 32 -16.34 -0.08 1.88
N PRO A 33 -15.52 0.93 2.23
CA PRO A 33 -14.06 0.93 2.17
C PRO A 33 -13.36 0.17 3.29
N ASN A 34 -14.06 -0.22 4.36
CA ASN A 34 -13.54 -1.08 5.42
C ASN A 34 -14.65 -2.05 5.86
N GLY A 35 -14.25 -3.19 6.44
CA GLY A 35 -15.19 -4.16 7.03
C GLY A 35 -15.92 -3.59 8.24
N LEU A 36 -17.15 -4.06 8.50
CA LEU A 36 -17.89 -3.76 9.71
C LEU A 36 -18.53 -5.04 10.29
N PRO A 37 -18.55 -5.19 11.63
CA PRO A 37 -18.05 -4.26 12.65
C PRO A 37 -16.52 -4.29 12.84
N VAL A 38 -15.81 -5.30 12.35
CA VAL A 38 -14.34 -5.40 12.43
C VAL A 38 -13.73 -5.03 11.08
N ASP A 39 -12.80 -4.08 11.09
CA ASP A 39 -12.11 -3.67 9.87
C ASP A 39 -10.87 -4.53 9.56
N GLU A 40 -10.16 -4.19 8.49
CA GLU A 40 -8.99 -4.93 8.02
C GLU A 40 -7.77 -4.87 8.94
N TRP A 41 -7.74 -3.95 9.91
CA TRP A 41 -6.73 -3.94 10.98
C TRP A 41 -7.06 -4.96 12.06
N GLY A 42 -8.24 -5.58 12.01
CA GLY A 42 -8.78 -6.42 13.06
C GLY A 42 -9.33 -5.60 14.22
N ILE A 43 -9.70 -4.34 14.01
CA ILE A 43 -10.24 -3.47 15.05
C ILE A 43 -11.74 -3.37 14.88
N ARG A 44 -12.48 -3.61 15.96
CA ARG A 44 -13.92 -3.35 16.02
C ARG A 44 -14.15 -1.85 16.08
N VAL A 45 -14.97 -1.34 15.18
CA VAL A 45 -15.35 0.06 15.08
C VAL A 45 -16.85 0.22 15.30
N GLU A 46 -17.24 1.14 16.18
CA GLU A 46 -18.63 1.55 16.41
C GLU A 46 -18.72 3.06 16.29
N ASP A 47 -19.65 3.57 15.49
CA ASP A 47 -19.85 5.02 15.28
C ASP A 47 -18.55 5.79 14.98
N CYS A 48 -17.67 5.23 14.13
CA CYS A 48 -16.33 5.77 13.80
C CYS A 48 -15.33 5.81 14.96
N HIS A 49 -15.56 5.05 16.03
CA HIS A 49 -14.66 4.93 17.18
C HIS A 49 -14.15 3.49 17.31
N PRO A 50 -12.83 3.28 17.47
CA PRO A 50 -12.30 1.95 17.76
C PRO A 50 -12.68 1.53 19.20
N VAL A 51 -13.30 0.36 19.34
CA VAL A 51 -13.85 -0.11 20.64
C VAL A 51 -13.25 -1.44 21.12
N GLY A 52 -12.56 -2.19 20.27
CA GLY A 52 -11.92 -3.44 20.67
C GLY A 52 -10.96 -4.00 19.61
N SER A 53 -9.81 -4.53 20.04
CA SER A 53 -8.79 -5.09 19.15
C SER A 53 -8.68 -6.61 19.27
N SER A 54 -8.74 -7.16 20.48
CA SER A 54 -8.69 -8.61 20.69
C SER A 54 -10.03 -9.31 20.44
N VAL A 55 -10.02 -10.59 20.10
CA VAL A 55 -11.21 -11.46 19.98
C VAL A 55 -12.11 -11.38 21.22
N ALA A 56 -11.53 -11.42 22.43
CA ALA A 56 -12.29 -11.30 23.68
C ALA A 56 -13.01 -9.96 23.87
N ARG A 57 -12.66 -8.93 23.07
CA ARG A 57 -13.28 -7.60 23.04
C ARG A 57 -14.00 -7.33 21.71
N GLY A 58 -14.23 -8.37 20.91
CA GLY A 58 -14.93 -8.30 19.63
C GLY A 58 -14.09 -7.80 18.45
N GLY A 59 -12.77 -7.61 18.61
CA GLY A 59 -11.85 -7.38 17.48
C GLY A 59 -11.24 -8.69 16.97
N ALA A 60 -10.17 -8.61 16.16
CA ALA A 60 -9.53 -9.75 15.52
C ALA A 60 -7.99 -9.69 15.46
N THR A 61 -7.32 -8.74 16.14
CA THR A 61 -5.85 -8.58 16.09
C THR A 61 -5.07 -9.78 16.64
N ASN A 62 -5.72 -10.65 17.41
CA ASN A 62 -5.18 -11.93 17.87
C ASN A 62 -6.04 -13.13 17.41
N GLY A 63 -6.85 -12.95 16.37
CA GLY A 63 -7.67 -14.00 15.77
C GLY A 63 -6.89 -14.92 14.83
N PRO A 64 -7.53 -15.98 14.29
CA PRO A 64 -6.88 -16.98 13.46
C PRO A 64 -6.16 -16.41 12.22
N ALA A 65 -6.77 -15.42 11.54
CA ALA A 65 -6.17 -14.75 10.40
C ALA A 65 -4.89 -13.99 10.77
N ALA A 66 -4.88 -13.28 11.90
CA ALA A 66 -3.71 -12.55 12.39
C ALA A 66 -2.58 -13.51 12.79
N VAL A 67 -2.90 -14.64 13.44
CA VAL A 67 -1.94 -15.69 13.77
C VAL A 67 -1.32 -16.29 12.50
N TYR A 68 -2.16 -16.64 11.51
CA TYR A 68 -1.70 -17.16 10.23
C TYR A 68 -0.79 -16.16 9.51
N ALA A 69 -1.21 -14.91 9.40
CA ALA A 69 -0.46 -13.85 8.72
C ALA A 69 0.92 -13.65 9.36
N THR A 70 0.96 -13.58 10.69
CA THR A 70 2.20 -13.40 11.46
C THR A 70 3.13 -14.58 11.29
N GLN A 71 2.61 -15.81 11.40
CA GLN A 71 3.42 -17.02 11.21
C GLN A 71 3.98 -17.08 9.78
N LYS A 72 3.15 -16.83 8.76
CA LYS A 72 3.60 -16.84 7.36
C LYS A 72 4.66 -15.80 7.08
N TYR A 73 4.48 -14.58 7.58
CA TYR A 73 5.51 -13.55 7.50
C TYR A 73 6.84 -14.01 8.13
N VAL A 74 6.80 -14.60 9.34
CA VAL A 74 8.01 -15.08 10.02
C VAL A 74 8.69 -16.21 9.24
N ASP A 75 7.93 -17.18 8.75
CA ASP A 75 8.44 -18.30 7.95
C ASP A 75 9.10 -17.78 6.68
N TRP A 76 8.44 -16.87 5.97
CA TRP A 76 8.95 -16.33 4.70
C TRP A 76 10.18 -15.45 4.88
N MET A 77 10.22 -14.66 5.96
CA MET A 77 11.40 -13.88 6.34
C MET A 77 12.61 -14.75 6.67
N ARG A 78 12.40 -15.97 7.16
CA ARG A 78 13.49 -16.91 7.50
C ARG A 78 13.92 -17.76 6.31
N GLU A 79 12.97 -18.22 5.50
CA GLU A 79 13.21 -19.19 4.44
C GLU A 79 13.57 -18.54 3.10
N TYR A 80 12.97 -17.38 2.78
CA TYR A 80 12.99 -16.84 1.41
C TYR A 80 13.54 -15.43 1.27
N ALA A 81 13.68 -14.66 2.36
CA ALA A 81 14.21 -13.30 2.35
C ALA A 81 15.74 -13.23 2.58
N PRO A 82 16.42 -12.16 2.15
CA PRO A 82 17.81 -11.88 2.56
C PRO A 82 17.93 -11.84 4.09
N ARG A 83 19.04 -12.33 4.65
CA ARG A 83 19.24 -12.37 6.11
C ARG A 83 19.20 -10.98 6.75
N GLU A 84 19.72 -10.01 6.02
CA GLU A 84 19.81 -8.60 6.42
C GLU A 84 18.42 -7.94 6.48
N ALA A 85 17.41 -8.49 5.81
CA ALA A 85 16.06 -7.95 5.78
C ALA A 85 15.42 -7.85 7.18
N GLN A 86 15.80 -8.73 8.11
CA GLN A 86 15.35 -8.65 9.51
C GLN A 86 15.81 -7.37 10.22
N GLY A 87 16.91 -6.76 9.77
CA GLY A 87 17.45 -5.51 10.30
C GLY A 87 17.01 -4.26 9.54
N MET A 88 16.25 -4.42 8.45
CA MET A 88 15.81 -3.31 7.59
C MET A 88 14.48 -2.73 8.06
N THR A 89 14.33 -1.43 7.83
CA THR A 89 13.07 -0.69 7.83
C THR A 89 12.37 -0.79 6.46
N PHE A 90 11.16 -0.24 6.38
CA PHE A 90 10.45 -0.02 5.12
C PHE A 90 11.30 0.72 4.06
N SER A 91 11.93 1.84 4.42
CA SER A 91 12.70 2.65 3.48
C SER A 91 13.98 1.96 3.01
N GLU A 92 14.60 1.13 3.85
CA GLU A 92 15.79 0.35 3.49
C GLU A 92 15.43 -0.84 2.58
N SER A 93 14.28 -1.49 2.83
CA SER A 93 13.84 -2.66 2.06
C SER A 93 13.19 -2.34 0.72
N GLY A 94 12.48 -1.22 0.61
CA GLY A 94 11.73 -0.83 -0.59
C GLY A 94 12.54 -0.82 -1.90
N PRO A 95 13.78 -0.29 -1.93
CA PRO A 95 14.63 -0.30 -3.12
C PRO A 95 15.31 -1.64 -3.43
N VAL A 96 15.35 -2.60 -2.51
CA VAL A 96 16.12 -3.85 -2.65
C VAL A 96 15.74 -4.66 -3.89
N PRO A 97 14.45 -4.80 -4.27
CA PRO A 97 14.09 -5.54 -5.49
C PRO A 97 14.75 -5.02 -6.76
N ALA A 98 15.07 -3.72 -6.85
CA ALA A 98 15.71 -3.11 -8.02
C ALA A 98 17.08 -3.71 -8.33
N GLN A 99 17.71 -4.33 -7.32
CA GLN A 99 19.03 -4.97 -7.41
C GLN A 99 18.97 -6.34 -8.10
N GLY A 100 17.78 -6.87 -8.42
CA GLY A 100 17.62 -8.07 -9.23
C GLY A 100 17.76 -9.40 -8.50
N ASN A 101 17.97 -9.39 -7.18
CA ASN A 101 18.15 -10.60 -6.37
C ASN A 101 16.87 -11.07 -5.68
N ILE A 102 15.74 -10.38 -5.88
CA ILE A 102 14.44 -10.65 -5.27
C ILE A 102 13.44 -11.11 -6.34
N ALA A 103 12.81 -12.27 -6.13
CA ALA A 103 11.78 -12.79 -7.04
C ALA A 103 10.39 -12.21 -6.76
N GLN A 104 10.07 -11.92 -5.50
CA GLN A 104 8.76 -11.40 -5.08
C GLN A 104 8.90 -10.44 -3.90
N GLN A 105 8.15 -9.34 -3.95
CA GLN A 105 7.85 -8.52 -2.79
C GLN A 105 6.34 -8.53 -2.60
N ILE A 106 5.87 -9.02 -1.45
CA ILE A 106 4.45 -8.95 -1.12
C ILE A 106 4.12 -7.52 -0.72
N PHE A 107 2.91 -7.07 -1.07
CA PHE A 107 2.39 -5.73 -0.79
C PHE A 107 3.34 -4.61 -1.24
N TRP A 108 3.05 -4.12 -2.44
CA TRP A 108 3.86 -3.16 -3.16
C TRP A 108 3.39 -1.73 -2.93
N TYR A 109 4.30 -0.83 -2.58
CA TYR A 109 4.03 0.59 -2.51
C TYR A 109 4.40 1.24 -3.84
N THR A 110 3.43 1.89 -4.49
CA THR A 110 3.62 2.48 -5.82
C THR A 110 4.72 3.54 -5.87
N ALA A 111 5.06 4.15 -4.73
CA ALA A 111 6.17 5.10 -4.59
C ALA A 111 7.53 4.54 -5.05
N PHE A 112 7.78 3.22 -4.97
CA PHE A 112 9.05 2.62 -5.42
C PHE A 112 9.05 2.25 -6.91
N THR A 113 7.92 2.42 -7.60
CA THR A 113 7.80 1.99 -9.01
C THR A 113 8.74 2.78 -9.91
N ALA A 114 8.88 4.09 -9.69
CA ALA A 114 9.73 4.94 -10.53
C ALA A 114 11.21 4.56 -10.41
N ASP A 115 11.63 4.11 -9.22
CA ASP A 115 12.99 3.64 -9.00
C ASP A 115 13.24 2.25 -9.62
N MET A 116 12.20 1.46 -9.85
CA MET A 116 12.28 0.11 -10.41
C MET A 116 12.21 0.05 -11.94
N THR A 117 11.91 1.17 -12.60
CA THR A 117 11.81 1.28 -14.06
C THR A 117 12.99 2.03 -14.69
N LYS A 118 13.99 2.44 -13.89
CA LYS A 118 15.17 3.16 -14.40
C LYS A 118 15.99 2.27 -15.35
N PRO A 119 16.38 2.78 -16.53
CA PRO A 119 17.29 2.07 -17.43
C PRO A 119 18.61 1.69 -16.76
N GLY A 120 19.18 0.55 -17.16
CA GLY A 120 20.46 0.04 -16.64
C GLY A 120 20.34 -0.78 -15.35
N LEU A 121 19.16 -0.85 -14.73
CA LEU A 121 18.93 -1.75 -13.61
C LEU A 121 18.86 -3.22 -14.07
N PRO A 122 19.31 -4.18 -13.25
CA PRO A 122 19.28 -5.60 -13.60
C PRO A 122 17.85 -6.13 -13.82
N VAL A 123 16.84 -5.46 -13.25
CA VAL A 123 15.42 -5.78 -13.38
C VAL A 123 14.70 -5.11 -14.56
N VAL A 124 15.43 -4.39 -15.40
CA VAL A 124 14.93 -3.73 -16.61
C VAL A 124 15.63 -4.32 -17.82
N ASN A 125 14.89 -4.61 -18.88
CA ASN A 125 15.43 -5.09 -20.15
C ASN A 125 16.12 -3.94 -20.91
N GLU A 126 16.91 -4.29 -21.93
CA GLU A 126 17.61 -3.30 -22.77
C GLU A 126 16.64 -2.36 -23.51
N ASP A 127 15.44 -2.83 -23.85
CA ASP A 127 14.37 -2.03 -24.47
C ASP A 127 13.61 -1.12 -23.49
N GLY A 128 13.99 -1.14 -22.20
CA GLY A 128 13.39 -0.37 -21.12
C GLY A 128 12.11 -0.98 -20.53
N THR A 129 11.71 -2.19 -20.93
CA THR A 129 10.58 -2.90 -20.31
C THR A 129 11.00 -3.58 -18.99
N PRO A 130 10.13 -3.64 -17.97
CA PRO A 130 10.47 -4.31 -16.72
C PRO A 130 10.46 -5.83 -16.89
N LYS A 131 11.40 -6.51 -16.20
CA LYS A 131 11.44 -7.98 -16.05
C LYS A 131 10.47 -8.50 -14.99
N TRP A 132 9.77 -7.59 -14.32
CA TRP A 132 8.83 -7.84 -13.23
C TRP A 132 7.44 -7.36 -13.61
N ARG A 133 6.43 -7.80 -12.85
CA ARG A 133 5.03 -7.38 -12.99
C ARG A 133 4.40 -7.24 -11.62
N MET A 134 3.51 -6.26 -11.47
CA MET A 134 2.55 -6.18 -10.37
C MET A 134 1.47 -7.23 -10.61
N ALA A 135 1.23 -8.02 -9.58
CA ALA A 135 0.13 -8.97 -9.54
C ALA A 135 -0.90 -8.52 -8.50
N PRO A 136 -2.17 -8.91 -8.65
CA PRO A 136 -3.14 -8.80 -7.56
C PRO A 136 -2.58 -9.46 -6.28
N SER A 137 -2.87 -8.87 -5.12
CA SER A 137 -2.47 -9.46 -3.84
C SER A 137 -3.00 -10.89 -3.69
N PRO A 138 -2.21 -11.80 -3.11
CA PRO A 138 -2.69 -13.14 -2.78
C PRO A 138 -3.79 -13.06 -1.72
N LYS A 139 -4.72 -14.02 -1.78
CA LYS A 139 -5.78 -14.19 -0.79
C LYS A 139 -5.39 -15.28 0.19
N GLY A 140 -5.39 -14.95 1.48
CA GLY A 140 -5.16 -15.89 2.55
C GLY A 140 -6.38 -16.78 2.82
N PRO A 141 -6.24 -17.79 3.70
CA PRO A 141 -7.26 -18.81 3.91
C PRO A 141 -8.54 -18.31 4.59
N TYR A 142 -8.51 -17.13 5.23
CA TYR A 142 -9.68 -16.53 5.87
C TYR A 142 -10.28 -15.38 5.04
N TRP A 143 -9.68 -15.05 3.89
CA TRP A 143 -10.21 -14.01 3.03
C TRP A 143 -11.45 -14.52 2.28
N GLU A 144 -12.51 -13.72 2.27
CA GLU A 144 -13.75 -14.01 1.55
C GLU A 144 -14.13 -12.86 0.61
N GLU A 145 -14.91 -13.17 -0.44
CA GLU A 145 -15.38 -12.15 -1.38
C GLU A 145 -16.16 -11.04 -0.65
N GLY A 146 -15.81 -9.80 -0.97
CA GLY A 146 -16.32 -8.60 -0.29
C GLY A 146 -15.44 -8.09 0.86
N MET A 147 -14.37 -8.80 1.24
CA MET A 147 -13.35 -8.27 2.14
C MET A 147 -12.36 -7.37 1.41
N LYS A 148 -11.83 -6.38 2.12
CA LYS A 148 -10.67 -5.59 1.68
C LYS A 148 -9.45 -6.49 1.50
N LEU A 149 -8.60 -6.20 0.51
CA LEU A 149 -7.43 -7.02 0.17
C LEU A 149 -6.10 -6.27 0.30
N GLY A 150 -6.16 -4.94 0.36
CA GLY A 150 -5.00 -4.11 0.59
C GLY A 150 -5.38 -2.67 0.88
N TYR A 151 -4.36 -1.86 1.11
CA TYR A 151 -4.49 -0.46 1.50
C TYR A 151 -3.87 0.45 0.44
N GLN A 152 -4.48 1.63 0.23
CA GLN A 152 -3.85 2.72 -0.53
C GLN A 152 -3.71 3.96 0.34
N ASP A 153 -2.48 4.48 0.42
CA ASP A 153 -2.18 5.79 0.99
C ASP A 153 -2.86 6.91 0.18
N ALA A 154 -4.10 7.25 0.56
CA ALA A 154 -4.83 8.37 0.01
C ALA A 154 -4.47 9.67 0.74
N GLY A 155 -3.29 10.20 0.42
CA GLY A 155 -2.82 11.48 0.96
C GLY A 155 -3.85 12.59 0.75
N SER A 156 -4.10 13.37 1.79
CA SER A 156 -5.09 14.46 1.80
C SER A 156 -4.45 15.78 2.23
N TRP A 157 -4.97 16.89 1.71
CA TRP A 157 -4.57 18.23 2.15
C TRP A 157 -5.34 18.61 3.41
N THR A 158 -4.62 18.80 4.52
CA THR A 158 -5.20 19.22 5.80
C THR A 158 -4.97 20.71 6.03
N PHE A 159 -6.06 21.46 6.19
CA PHE A 159 -6.02 22.90 6.51
C PHE A 159 -6.46 23.12 7.96
N LEU A 160 -5.54 23.61 8.80
CA LEU A 160 -5.82 23.84 10.22
C LEU A 160 -6.67 25.09 10.43
N ASN A 161 -7.62 25.03 11.36
CA ASN A 161 -8.44 26.17 11.75
C ASN A 161 -7.63 27.29 12.44
N SER A 162 -6.49 26.94 13.04
CA SER A 162 -5.58 27.90 13.69
C SER A 162 -4.73 28.71 12.71
N THR A 163 -4.66 28.31 11.43
CA THR A 163 -3.88 29.02 10.42
C THR A 163 -4.60 30.31 10.03
N PRO A 164 -3.94 31.49 10.05
CA PRO A 164 -4.54 32.74 9.59
C PRO A 164 -5.16 32.61 8.20
N GLU A 165 -6.34 33.19 8.03
CA GLU A 165 -7.21 32.95 6.86
C GLU A 165 -6.49 33.15 5.53
N GLU A 166 -5.78 34.26 5.37
CA GLU A 166 -5.03 34.58 4.15
C GLU A 166 -4.01 33.48 3.78
N ARG A 167 -3.28 32.96 4.77
CA ARG A 167 -2.30 31.88 4.56
C ARG A 167 -2.99 30.56 4.23
N ARG A 168 -4.13 30.28 4.87
CA ARG A 168 -4.93 29.08 4.60
C ARG A 168 -5.51 29.10 3.18
N LEU A 169 -6.00 30.24 2.71
CA LEU A 169 -6.48 30.41 1.34
C LEU A 169 -5.34 30.27 0.31
N ALA A 170 -4.17 30.83 0.59
CA ALA A 170 -2.99 30.64 -0.27
C ALA A 170 -2.57 29.16 -0.36
N ALA A 171 -2.55 28.45 0.78
CA ALA A 171 -2.28 27.01 0.81
C ALA A 171 -3.34 26.22 0.05
N TRP A 172 -4.61 26.60 0.15
CA TRP A 172 -5.71 25.98 -0.59
C TRP A 172 -5.56 26.15 -2.10
N LEU A 173 -5.23 27.37 -2.57
CA LEU A 173 -4.94 27.62 -3.98
C LEU A 173 -3.76 26.80 -4.49
N TYR A 174 -2.69 26.69 -3.69
CA TYR A 174 -1.54 25.85 -4.03
C TYR A 174 -1.94 24.37 -4.14
N ALA A 175 -2.71 23.86 -3.17
CA ALA A 175 -3.22 22.48 -3.21
C ALA A 175 -4.00 22.22 -4.51
N GLN A 176 -4.91 23.13 -4.89
CA GLN A 176 -5.66 23.05 -6.15
C GLN A 176 -4.72 23.01 -7.36
N PHE A 177 -3.70 23.88 -7.40
CA PHE A 177 -2.70 23.88 -8.46
C PHE A 177 -1.99 22.52 -8.56
N THR A 178 -1.52 21.95 -7.44
CA THR A 178 -0.76 20.69 -7.46
C THR A 178 -1.53 19.46 -7.93
N VAL A 179 -2.88 19.53 -7.95
CA VAL A 179 -3.78 18.47 -8.43
C VAL A 179 -4.53 18.87 -9.70
N ALA A 180 -4.26 20.05 -10.26
CA ALA A 180 -4.88 20.51 -11.51
C ALA A 180 -4.46 19.62 -12.68
N LYS A 181 -5.36 19.42 -13.64
CA LYS A 181 -5.13 18.59 -14.85
C LYS A 181 -3.85 18.98 -15.60
N THR A 182 -3.49 20.26 -15.60
CA THR A 182 -2.33 20.81 -16.30
C THR A 182 -0.99 20.31 -15.75
N VAL A 183 -0.92 19.95 -14.45
CA VAL A 183 0.33 19.53 -13.81
C VAL A 183 0.28 18.07 -13.32
N SER A 184 -0.90 17.55 -13.02
CA SER A 184 -1.06 16.25 -12.38
C SER A 184 -0.59 15.09 -13.26
N LEU A 185 -0.81 15.16 -14.59
CA LEU A 185 -0.35 14.12 -15.50
C LEU A 185 1.16 14.01 -15.52
N LYS A 186 1.88 15.14 -15.63
CA LYS A 186 3.36 15.12 -15.60
C LYS A 186 3.88 14.60 -14.26
N LYS A 187 3.27 15.03 -13.14
CA LYS A 187 3.62 14.51 -11.81
C LYS A 187 3.41 13.00 -11.74
N THR A 188 2.28 12.49 -12.23
CA THR A 188 1.97 11.06 -12.25
C THR A 188 2.96 10.29 -13.13
N LEU A 189 3.35 10.80 -14.29
CA LEU A 189 4.33 10.15 -15.16
C LEU A 189 5.75 10.11 -14.59
N VAL A 190 6.09 11.03 -13.67
CA VAL A 190 7.40 11.07 -13.01
C VAL A 190 7.42 10.25 -11.73
N GLY A 191 6.45 10.48 -10.84
CA GLY A 191 6.40 9.84 -9.52
C GLY A 191 5.64 8.51 -9.48
N LEU A 192 4.81 8.23 -10.48
CA LEU A 192 3.96 7.03 -10.57
C LEU A 192 2.99 6.85 -9.38
N THR A 193 2.65 7.96 -8.72
CA THR A 193 1.64 8.04 -7.66
C THR A 193 0.41 8.81 -8.20
N PRO A 194 -0.60 8.11 -8.75
CA PRO A 194 -1.72 8.77 -9.40
C PRO A 194 -2.65 9.47 -8.41
N ILE A 195 -3.12 10.66 -8.79
CA ILE A 195 -4.09 11.45 -8.01
C ILE A 195 -5.44 11.56 -8.74
N ARG A 196 -5.42 11.58 -10.08
CA ARG A 196 -6.63 11.74 -10.91
C ARG A 196 -6.86 10.52 -11.77
N GLU A 197 -8.12 10.08 -11.83
CA GLU A 197 -8.52 9.05 -12.79
C GLU A 197 -8.28 9.50 -14.24
N SER A 198 -8.46 10.80 -14.54
CA SER A 198 -8.18 11.34 -15.88
C SER A 198 -6.73 11.15 -16.32
N ASP A 199 -5.77 11.13 -15.39
CA ASP A 199 -4.35 10.95 -15.71
C ASP A 199 -4.10 9.49 -16.04
N ILE A 200 -4.65 8.58 -15.23
CA ILE A 200 -4.59 7.12 -15.46
C ILE A 200 -5.26 6.72 -16.78
N LYS A 201 -6.34 7.41 -17.19
CA LYS A 201 -7.07 7.14 -18.43
C LYS A 201 -6.50 7.86 -19.66
N SER A 202 -5.46 8.67 -19.50
CA SER A 202 -4.86 9.42 -20.61
C SER A 202 -4.14 8.52 -21.62
N GLU A 203 -4.00 9.01 -22.86
CA GLU A 203 -3.21 8.37 -23.93
C GLU A 203 -1.74 8.25 -23.54
N ALA A 204 -1.14 9.31 -22.97
CA ALA A 204 0.23 9.29 -22.47
C ALA A 204 0.47 8.17 -21.43
N MET A 205 -0.52 7.87 -20.60
CA MET A 205 -0.41 6.73 -19.66
C MET A 205 -0.56 5.38 -20.36
N THR A 206 -1.35 5.29 -21.43
CA THR A 206 -1.43 4.10 -22.28
C THR A 206 -0.09 3.83 -22.97
N GLU A 207 0.56 4.86 -23.51
CA GLU A 207 1.88 4.75 -24.13
C GLU A 207 2.97 4.35 -23.12
N ALA A 208 2.88 4.83 -21.88
CA ALA A 208 3.81 4.48 -20.82
C ALA A 208 3.59 3.06 -20.26
N ALA A 209 2.36 2.54 -20.29
CA ALA A 209 1.95 1.30 -19.61
C ALA A 209 2.90 0.10 -19.82
N PRO A 210 3.40 -0.21 -21.04
CA PRO A 210 4.32 -1.34 -21.25
C PRO A 210 5.61 -1.28 -20.41
N LYS A 211 6.01 -0.09 -19.97
CA LYS A 211 7.21 0.16 -19.15
C LYS A 211 6.94 0.23 -17.65
N LEU A 212 5.67 0.15 -17.23
CA LEU A 212 5.25 0.36 -15.83
C LEU A 212 4.81 -0.92 -15.11
N GLY A 213 5.10 -2.08 -15.70
CA GLY A 213 5.04 -3.36 -15.01
C GLY A 213 3.65 -3.72 -14.47
N GLY A 214 2.56 -3.28 -15.10
CA GLY A 214 1.20 -3.59 -14.66
C GLY A 214 0.51 -2.50 -13.81
N LEU A 215 1.19 -1.40 -13.49
CA LEU A 215 0.62 -0.31 -12.66
C LEU A 215 -0.64 0.28 -13.30
N VAL A 216 -0.59 0.57 -14.61
CA VAL A 216 -1.71 1.20 -15.32
C VAL A 216 -2.90 0.25 -15.41
N GLU A 217 -2.63 -1.02 -15.68
CA GLU A 217 -3.61 -2.10 -15.75
C GLU A 217 -4.31 -2.29 -14.41
N PHE A 218 -3.55 -2.29 -13.29
CA PHE A 218 -4.11 -2.36 -11.95
C PHE A 218 -5.08 -1.21 -11.69
N TYR A 219 -4.65 0.04 -11.92
CA TYR A 219 -5.50 1.21 -11.70
C TYR A 219 -6.65 1.35 -12.72
N ARG A 220 -6.63 0.63 -13.83
CA ARG A 220 -7.78 0.54 -14.77
C ARG A 220 -8.69 -0.65 -14.47
N SER A 221 -8.21 -1.64 -13.73
CA SER A 221 -8.93 -2.86 -13.34
C SER A 221 -9.91 -2.63 -12.18
N PRO A 222 -10.98 -3.44 -12.06
CA PRO A 222 -11.83 -3.50 -10.86
C PRO A 222 -11.08 -3.93 -9.60
N ALA A 223 -9.94 -4.62 -9.73
CA ALA A 223 -9.14 -5.09 -8.58
C ALA A 223 -8.76 -3.95 -7.62
N ARG A 224 -8.55 -2.72 -8.12
CA ARG A 224 -8.25 -1.55 -7.29
C ARG A 224 -9.32 -1.22 -6.27
N VAL A 225 -10.57 -1.66 -6.47
CA VAL A 225 -11.69 -1.35 -5.57
C VAL A 225 -11.55 -2.11 -4.24
N GLN A 226 -10.83 -3.24 -4.22
CA GLN A 226 -10.49 -3.96 -2.99
C GLN A 226 -9.30 -3.34 -2.25
N TRP A 227 -8.71 -2.26 -2.80
CA TRP A 227 -7.60 -1.51 -2.23
C TRP A 227 -8.08 -0.11 -1.86
N THR A 228 -8.51 0.05 -0.61
CA THR A 228 -9.16 1.26 -0.11
C THR A 228 -8.34 1.93 0.99
N PRO A 229 -8.57 3.22 1.30
CA PRO A 229 -7.86 3.90 2.39
C PRO A 229 -8.12 3.25 3.76
N THR A 230 -7.22 3.43 4.72
CA THR A 230 -7.35 2.98 6.11
C THR A 230 -8.61 3.58 6.72
N GLY A 231 -9.30 2.79 7.55
CA GLY A 231 -10.46 3.26 8.32
C GLY A 231 -10.14 4.24 9.43
N THR A 232 -11.10 4.39 10.34
CA THR A 232 -11.05 5.29 11.52
C THR A 232 -10.19 4.71 12.65
N ASN A 233 -9.09 4.07 12.27
CA ASN A 233 -8.22 3.36 13.19
C ASN A 233 -7.32 4.30 13.98
N VAL A 234 -6.56 3.71 14.91
CA VAL A 234 -5.69 4.43 15.83
C VAL A 234 -4.68 5.27 15.02
N PRO A 235 -4.69 6.61 15.13
CA PRO A 235 -3.86 7.49 14.31
C PRO A 235 -2.42 7.60 14.80
N ASP A 236 -2.11 7.01 15.96
CA ASP A 236 -0.80 7.09 16.60
C ASP A 236 -0.22 5.69 16.82
N TYR A 237 0.97 5.48 16.27
CA TYR A 237 1.76 4.27 16.50
C TYR A 237 2.81 4.59 17.57
N PRO A 238 2.85 3.85 18.70
CA PRO A 238 3.83 4.09 19.75
C PRO A 238 5.26 4.00 19.20
N ARG A 239 6.08 4.99 19.56
CA ARG A 239 7.48 5.15 19.15
C ARG A 239 8.44 4.20 19.86
#